data_AF-A0AA42JEX1-F1
#
_entry.id   AF-A0AA42JEX1-F1
#
_cell.length_a   1.000
_cell.length_b   1.000
_cell.length_c   1.000
_cell.angle_alpha   90.00
_cell.angle_beta   90.00
_cell.angle_gamma   90.00
#
_symmetry.space_group_name_H-M   'P 1'
#
loop_
_entity.id
_entity.type
_entity.pdbx_description
1 polymer ?
#
loop_
_entity_poly.entity_id
_entity_poly.type
_entity_poly.pdbx_seq_one_letter_code
_entity_poly.pdbx_strand_id
1 'polypeptide(L)'
;MASDKFSTLLHLVERKAFDPVMRAGPDGRSDADKAKLAEVKRKTGAEIERYRGYGSAEALVTNFKRDLHSDAARKVHADLRSLDLPTIADIRDEVEKKARELGVESGA
;
A
#
# COMPACT_ATOMS: atom_id res chain seq x y z
N MET A 1 14.04 -13.81 -11.32
CA MET A 1 14.22 -13.36 -9.92
C MET A 1 13.84 -11.89 -9.87
N ALA A 2 13.13 -11.46 -8.84
CA ALA A 2 12.94 -10.04 -8.56
C ALA A 2 14.31 -9.37 -8.33
N SER A 3 14.50 -8.14 -8.80
CA SER A 3 15.70 -7.38 -8.49
C SER A 3 15.72 -6.94 -7.03
N ASP A 4 16.90 -6.77 -6.44
CA ASP A 4 17.04 -6.29 -5.05
C ASP A 4 16.33 -4.95 -4.82
N LYS A 5 16.31 -4.08 -5.84
CA LYS A 5 15.59 -2.80 -5.83
C LYS A 5 14.07 -3.01 -5.69
N PHE A 6 13.51 -3.94 -6.45
CA PHE A 6 12.08 -4.27 -6.38
C PHE A 6 11.72 -4.79 -4.98
N SER A 7 12.47 -5.78 -4.49
CA SER A 7 12.23 -6.37 -3.17
C SER A 7 12.31 -5.32 -2.06
N THR A 8 13.26 -4.37 -2.16
CA THR A 8 13.42 -3.28 -1.19
C THR A 8 12.22 -2.34 -1.17
N LEU A 9 11.73 -1.92 -2.34
CA LEU A 9 10.56 -1.03 -2.44
C LEU A 9 9.27 -1.73 -2.01
N LEU A 10 9.08 -2.97 -2.46
CA LEU A 10 7.92 -3.78 -2.07
C LEU A 10 7.87 -3.96 -0.55
N HIS A 11 8.99 -4.32 0.07
CA HIS A 11 9.06 -4.49 1.52
C HIS A 11 8.77 -3.18 2.27
N LEU A 12 9.19 -2.03 1.75
CA LEU A 12 8.85 -0.73 2.33
C LEU A 12 7.34 -0.50 2.32
N VAL A 13 6.68 -0.74 1.18
CA VAL A 13 5.22 -0.58 1.04
C VAL A 13 4.47 -1.54 1.94
N GLU A 14 4.83 -2.83 1.92
CA GLU A 14 4.20 -3.85 2.75
C GLU A 14 4.29 -3.48 4.23
N ARG A 15 5.50 -3.21 4.73
CA ARG A 15 5.74 -2.92 6.15
C ARG A 15 5.01 -1.67 6.63
N LYS A 16 4.92 -0.63 5.80
CA LYS A 16 4.43 0.70 6.23
C LYS A 16 2.94 0.91 5.97
N ALA A 17 2.36 0.30 4.93
CA ALA A 17 0.97 0.50 4.57
C ALA A 17 0.11 -0.77 4.70
N PHE A 18 0.62 -1.95 4.31
CA PHE A 18 -0.22 -3.16 4.24
C PHE A 18 -0.22 -3.96 5.54
N ASP A 19 0.94 -4.22 6.13
CA ASP A 19 1.10 -4.96 7.37
C ASP A 19 0.28 -4.37 8.53
N PRO A 20 0.27 -3.04 8.77
CA PRO A 20 -0.56 -2.46 9.81
C PRO A 20 -2.05 -2.78 9.63
N VAL A 21 -2.55 -2.74 8.39
CA VAL A 21 -3.94 -3.07 8.08
C VAL A 21 -4.22 -4.55 8.32
N MET A 22 -3.32 -5.43 7.87
CA MET A 22 -3.50 -6.88 8.04
C MET A 22 -3.43 -7.31 9.51
N ARG A 23 -2.62 -6.62 10.33
CA ARG A 23 -2.46 -6.89 11.77
C ARG A 23 -3.54 -6.27 12.65
N ALA A 24 -4.28 -5.27 12.18
CA ALA A 24 -5.31 -4.60 12.97
C ALA A 24 -6.40 -5.59 13.44
N GLY A 25 -6.71 -5.57 14.74
CA GLY A 25 -7.70 -6.45 15.36
C GLY A 25 -9.11 -5.84 15.41
N PRO A 26 -10.17 -6.68 15.51
CA PRO A 26 -11.55 -6.22 15.67
C PRO A 26 -11.90 -5.80 17.11
N ASP A 27 -11.04 -6.08 18.08
CA ASP A 27 -11.33 -5.90 19.50
C ASP A 27 -11.49 -4.42 19.87
N GLY A 28 -12.50 -4.12 20.69
CA GLY A 28 -12.83 -2.75 21.11
C GLY A 28 -13.49 -1.88 20.04
N ARG A 29 -13.70 -2.39 18.81
CA ARG A 29 -14.35 -1.67 17.71
C ARG A 29 -15.88 -1.83 17.73
N SER A 30 -16.59 -0.86 17.16
CA SER A 30 -18.02 -0.98 16.87
C SER A 30 -18.29 -2.07 15.81
N ASP A 31 -19.51 -2.59 15.71
CA ASP A 31 -19.83 -3.60 14.70
C ASP A 31 -19.69 -3.05 13.27
N ALA A 32 -19.98 -1.76 13.06
CA ALA A 32 -19.74 -1.07 11.80
C ALA A 32 -18.25 -1.03 11.45
N ASP A 33 -17.39 -0.74 12.44
CA ASP A 33 -15.94 -0.68 12.25
C ASP A 33 -15.32 -2.07 12.06
N LYS A 34 -15.89 -3.11 12.67
CA LYS A 34 -15.50 -4.50 12.42
C LYS A 34 -15.80 -4.91 10.97
N ALA A 35 -16.99 -4.57 10.48
CA ALA A 35 -17.37 -4.83 9.09
C ALA A 35 -16.46 -4.08 8.11
N LYS A 36 -16.20 -2.80 8.38
CA LYS A 36 -15.28 -1.98 7.59
C LYS A 36 -13.85 -2.53 7.64
N LEU A 37 -13.36 -2.95 8.81
CA LEU A 37 -12.05 -3.56 8.98
C LEU A 37 -11.91 -4.84 8.14
N ALA A 38 -12.92 -5.71 8.14
CA ALA A 38 -12.93 -6.92 7.32
C ALA A 38 -12.88 -6.58 5.82
N GLU A 39 -13.62 -5.56 5.39
CA GLU A 39 -13.60 -5.10 4.00
C GLU A 39 -12.23 -4.55 3.58
N VAL A 40 -11.62 -3.66 4.39
CA VAL A 40 -10.30 -3.10 4.04
C VAL A 40 -9.23 -4.17 4.05
N LYS A 41 -9.24 -5.13 4.99
CA LYS A 41 -8.29 -6.26 4.99
C LYS A 41 -8.39 -7.09 3.71
N ARG A 42 -9.61 -7.39 3.26
CA ARG A 42 -9.82 -8.12 2.00
C ARG A 42 -9.24 -7.36 0.80
N LYS A 43 -9.49 -6.05 0.72
CA LYS A 43 -8.94 -5.20 -0.35
C LYS A 43 -7.41 -5.11 -0.28
N THR A 44 -6.85 -4.93 0.91
CA THR A 44 -5.41 -4.92 1.14
C THR A 44 -4.75 -6.24 0.74
N GLY A 45 -5.40 -7.39 0.99
CA GLY A 45 -4.92 -8.69 0.50
C GLY A 45 -4.75 -8.74 -1.02
N ALA A 46 -5.77 -8.31 -1.76
CA ALA A 46 -5.70 -8.23 -3.22
C ALA A 46 -4.63 -7.24 -3.71
N GLU A 47 -4.45 -6.12 -3.00
CA GLU A 47 -3.42 -5.13 -3.29
C GLU A 47 -2.00 -5.69 -3.08
N ILE A 48 -1.76 -6.45 -2.01
CA ILE A 48 -0.49 -7.14 -1.76
C ILE A 48 -0.15 -8.07 -2.92
N GLU A 49 -1.11 -8.89 -3.37
CA GLU A 49 -0.92 -9.80 -4.51
C GLU A 49 -0.59 -9.03 -5.80
N ARG A 50 -1.31 -7.93 -6.06
CA ARG A 50 -1.05 -7.05 -7.21
C ARG A 50 0.35 -6.44 -7.18
N TYR A 51 0.78 -5.91 -6.03
CA TYR A 51 2.11 -5.30 -5.87
C TYR A 51 3.24 -6.32 -6.03
N ARG A 52 3.07 -7.54 -5.49
CA ARG A 52 4.01 -8.65 -5.68
C ARG A 52 4.12 -9.06 -7.16
N GLY A 53 3.06 -8.86 -7.94
CA GLY A 53 3.00 -9.21 -9.36
C GLY A 53 3.68 -8.24 -10.34
N TYR A 54 4.09 -7.03 -9.92
CA TYR A 54 4.63 -6.03 -10.86
C TYR A 54 5.97 -6.38 -11.50
N GLY A 55 6.74 -7.31 -10.92
CA GLY A 55 7.93 -7.88 -11.55
C GLY A 55 9.16 -6.97 -11.66
N SER A 56 9.03 -5.64 -11.52
CA SER A 56 10.15 -4.70 -11.50
C SER A 56 9.92 -3.48 -10.58
N ALA A 57 11.01 -2.81 -10.22
CA ALA A 57 10.99 -1.63 -9.36
C ALA A 57 10.30 -0.44 -10.05
N GLU A 58 10.56 -0.25 -11.34
CA GLU A 58 9.98 0.81 -12.18
C GLU A 58 8.47 0.63 -12.31
N ALA A 59 8.02 -0.63 -12.52
CA ALA A 59 6.60 -0.97 -12.58
C ALA A 59 5.93 -0.71 -11.23
N LEU A 60 6.58 -1.06 -10.10
CA LEU A 60 6.07 -0.77 -8.77
C LEU A 60 5.90 0.73 -8.54
N VAL A 61 6.93 1.54 -8.80
CA VAL A 61 6.85 3.01 -8.57
C VAL A 61 5.81 3.66 -9.48
N THR A 62 5.76 3.25 -10.75
CA THR A 62 4.77 3.76 -11.72
C THR A 62 3.34 3.47 -11.26
N ASN A 63 3.06 2.22 -10.89
CA ASN A 63 1.71 1.85 -10.46
C ASN A 63 1.37 2.44 -9.09
N PHE A 64 2.33 2.48 -8.16
CA PHE A 64 2.14 3.16 -6.87
C PHE A 64 1.67 4.60 -7.06
N LYS A 65 2.33 5.37 -7.94
CA LYS A 65 1.92 6.75 -8.24
C LYS A 65 0.53 6.85 -8.86
N ARG A 66 0.17 5.91 -9.75
CA ARG A 66 -1.18 5.84 -10.32
C ARG A 66 -2.23 5.57 -9.25
N ASP A 67 -1.93 4.64 -8.33
CA ASP A 67 -2.84 4.23 -7.28
C ASP A 67 -3.14 5.39 -6.31
N LEU A 68 -2.15 6.23 -5.99
CA LEU A 68 -2.33 7.43 -5.15
C LEU A 68 -3.47 8.36 -5.61
N HIS A 69 -3.79 8.35 -6.90
CA HIS A 69 -4.78 9.27 -7.50
C HIS A 69 -6.04 8.55 -8.00
N SER A 70 -6.12 7.23 -7.87
CA SER A 70 -7.28 6.47 -8.34
C SER A 70 -8.51 6.66 -7.44
N ASP A 71 -9.70 6.69 -8.04
CA ASP A 71 -10.95 6.80 -7.27
C ASP A 71 -11.18 5.60 -6.34
N ALA A 72 -10.74 4.42 -6.78
CA ALA A 72 -10.76 3.21 -5.97
C ALA A 72 -9.90 3.39 -4.71
N ALA A 73 -8.68 3.93 -4.84
CA ALA A 73 -7.82 4.22 -3.70
C ALA A 73 -8.43 5.28 -2.78
N ARG A 74 -9.04 6.35 -3.32
CA ARG A 74 -9.69 7.39 -2.49
C ARG A 74 -10.72 6.81 -1.54
N LYS A 75 -11.58 5.90 -2.01
CA LYS A 75 -12.57 5.23 -1.17
C LYS A 75 -11.90 4.40 -0.07
N VAL A 76 -10.92 3.57 -0.43
CA VAL A 76 -10.18 2.74 0.54
C VAL A 76 -9.42 3.60 1.55
N HIS A 77 -8.85 4.73 1.14
CA HIS A 77 -8.13 5.65 2.03
C HIS A 77 -9.07 6.30 3.05
N ALA A 78 -10.29 6.67 2.65
CA ALA A 78 -11.29 7.17 3.57
C ALA A 78 -11.66 6.11 4.63
N ASP A 79 -11.87 4.86 4.21
CA ASP A 79 -12.17 3.76 5.12
C ASP A 79 -11.00 3.52 6.09
N LEU A 80 -9.77 3.43 5.60
CA LEU A 80 -8.56 3.25 6.40
C LEU A 80 -8.37 4.37 7.42
N ARG A 81 -8.51 5.64 7.01
CA ARG A 81 -8.40 6.79 7.92
C ARG A 81 -9.47 6.78 9.00
N SER A 82 -10.70 6.39 8.67
CA SER A 82 -11.77 6.26 9.69
C SER A 82 -11.52 5.15 10.71
N LEU A 83 -10.57 4.25 10.42
CA LEU A 83 -10.17 3.15 11.28
C LEU A 83 -8.80 3.40 11.96
N ASP A 84 -8.26 4.61 11.85
CA ASP A 84 -6.92 5.01 12.29
C ASP A 84 -5.80 4.12 11.70
N LEU A 85 -5.95 3.72 10.44
CA LEU A 85 -4.98 2.89 9.72
C LEU A 85 -4.25 3.68 8.63
N PRO A 86 -2.96 3.36 8.37
CA PRO A 86 -2.18 4.04 7.35
C PRO A 86 -2.68 3.71 5.95
N THR A 87 -2.47 4.66 5.04
CA THR A 87 -2.75 4.56 3.62
C THR A 87 -1.45 4.57 2.82
N ILE A 88 -1.49 4.15 1.55
CA ILE A 88 -0.32 4.29 0.66
C ILE A 88 0.05 5.77 0.43
N ALA A 89 -0.91 6.70 0.57
CA ALA A 89 -0.63 8.12 0.48
C ALA A 89 0.23 8.65 1.63
N ASP A 90 0.11 8.08 2.83
CA ASP A 90 0.89 8.51 4.00
C ASP A 90 2.38 8.14 3.88
N ILE A 91 2.71 7.20 3.00
CA ILE A 91 4.08 6.71 2.80
C ILE A 91 4.69 7.21 1.49
N ARG A 92 3.99 8.09 0.75
CA ARG A 92 4.40 8.58 -0.57
C ARG A 92 5.84 9.08 -0.58
N ASP A 93 6.16 10.01 0.32
CA ASP A 93 7.46 10.67 0.35
C ASP A 93 8.59 9.67 0.68
N GLU A 94 8.32 8.69 1.54
CA GLU A 94 9.27 7.63 1.87
C GLU A 94 9.54 6.73 0.66
N VAL A 95 8.50 6.33 -0.07
CA VAL A 95 8.62 5.50 -1.28
C VAL A 95 9.35 6.24 -2.37
N GLU A 96 8.99 7.50 -2.64
CA GLU A 96 9.64 8.32 -3.65
C GLU A 96 11.11 8.59 -3.33
N LYS A 97 11.43 8.87 -2.05
CA LYS A 97 12.81 9.01 -1.59
C LYS A 97 13.58 7.71 -1.79
N LYS A 98 13.00 6.56 -1.40
CA LYS A 98 13.66 5.27 -1.53
C LYS A 98 13.91 4.89 -2.99
N ALA A 99 12.96 5.19 -3.88
CA ALA A 99 13.13 4.97 -5.31
C ALA A 99 14.32 5.79 -5.86
N ARG A 100 14.44 7.07 -5.48
CA ARG A 100 15.58 7.92 -5.87
C ARG A 100 16.92 7.38 -5.35
N GLU A 101 16.99 6.96 -4.09
CA GLU A 101 18.20 6.36 -3.50
C GLU A 101 18.65 5.09 -4.25
N LEU A 102 17.69 4.33 -4.77
CA LEU A 102 17.95 3.11 -5.53
C LEU A 102 18.20 3.38 -7.03
N GLY A 103 18.14 4.64 -7.48
CA GLY A 103 18.22 5.01 -8.90
C GLY A 103 17.10 4.38 -9.73
N VAL A 104 15.88 4.34 -9.19
CA VAL A 104 14.67 3.88 -9.89
C VAL A 104 13.87 5.12 -10.27
N GLU A 105 13.81 5.40 -11.57
CA GLU A 105 12.97 6.45 -12.12
C GLU A 105 11.66 5.81 -12.61
N SER A 106 10.53 6.42 -12.26
CA SER A 106 9.29 6.11 -12.98
C SER A 106 9.43 6.68 -14.38
N GLY A 107 9.38 5.84 -15.41
CA GLY A 107 9.31 6.31 -16.79
C GLY A 107 8.21 7.36 -16.91
N ALA A 108 8.56 8.49 -17.54
CA ALA A 108 7.64 9.59 -17.83
C ALA A 108 6.45 9.11 -18.68
#